data_AF-A0AAV8VM25-F1
#
_entry.id   AF-A0AAV8VM25-F1
#
_cell.length_a   1.000
_cell.length_b   1.000
_cell.length_c   1.000
_cell.angle_alpha   90.00
_cell.angle_beta   90.00
_cell.angle_gamma   90.00
#
_symmetry.space_group_name_H-M   'P 1'
#
loop_
_entity.id
_entity.type
_entity.pdbx_description
1 polymer ?
#
loop_
_entity_poly.entity_id
_entity_poly.type
_entity_poly.pdbx_seq_one_letter_code
_entity_poly.pdbx_strand_id
1 'polypeptide(L)'
;MENNSNKENEAVTQVEETNRKWKKQMCEETVVEYNIPEGPVEAEFIGCQSAVDVFLRLIGDRLLDHIVFQSNLYATQRGKTLNLSKEELLAFIGINFFMAYHRLPAWKHYWNTSKDLGTPIAN
;
A
#
# COMPACT_ATOMS: atom_id res chain seq x y z
N MET A 1 54.28 -32.71 -17.79
CA MET A 1 53.69 -33.53 -16.72
C MET A 1 52.78 -32.62 -15.92
N GLU A 2 51.55 -33.07 -15.76
CA GLU A 2 50.55 -32.66 -14.75
C GLU A 2 49.96 -31.24 -14.79
N ASN A 3 48.84 -31.18 -15.52
CA ASN A 3 47.54 -30.62 -15.11
C ASN A 3 47.45 -30.08 -13.68
N ASN A 4 46.91 -28.86 -13.53
CA ASN A 4 45.83 -28.68 -12.55
C ASN A 4 44.86 -27.56 -12.96
N SER A 5 43.81 -27.98 -13.65
CA SER A 5 42.61 -27.20 -13.91
C SER A 5 41.71 -27.27 -12.69
N ASN A 6 41.72 -26.26 -11.83
CA ASN A 6 40.66 -26.10 -10.83
C ASN A 6 39.65 -25.09 -11.36
N LYS A 7 38.73 -25.61 -12.16
CA LYS A 7 37.43 -24.97 -12.40
C LYS A 7 36.69 -24.99 -11.07
N GLU A 8 36.37 -23.82 -10.55
CA GLU A 8 35.43 -23.66 -9.45
C GLU A 8 34.09 -24.26 -9.90
N ASN A 9 33.74 -25.39 -9.29
CA ASN A 9 32.46 -26.05 -9.50
C ASN A 9 31.39 -25.23 -8.77
N GLU A 10 30.71 -24.34 -9.49
CA GLU A 10 29.41 -23.83 -9.07
C GLU A 10 28.47 -25.03 -8.87
N ALA A 11 28.20 -25.37 -7.62
CA ALA A 11 27.17 -26.33 -7.25
C ALA A 11 25.81 -25.69 -7.58
N VAL A 12 25.35 -25.90 -8.81
CA VAL A 12 23.97 -25.64 -9.22
C VAL A 12 23.10 -26.66 -8.50
N THR A 13 22.61 -26.30 -7.31
CA THR A 13 21.56 -27.03 -6.61
C THR A 13 20.32 -26.99 -7.49
N GLN A 14 20.08 -28.08 -8.24
CA GLN A 14 18.85 -28.25 -8.99
C GLN A 14 17.69 -28.32 -7.98
N VAL A 15 16.93 -27.23 -7.88
CA VAL A 15 15.67 -27.22 -7.16
C VAL A 15 14.73 -28.07 -8.00
N GLU A 16 14.46 -29.30 -7.57
CA GLU A 16 13.45 -30.14 -8.19
C GLU A 16 12.12 -29.37 -8.20
N GLU A 17 11.69 -28.94 -9.39
CA GLU A 17 10.41 -28.27 -9.57
C GLU A 17 9.31 -29.26 -9.22
N THR A 18 8.81 -29.18 -7.98
CA THR A 18 7.69 -29.99 -7.54
C THR A 18 6.51 -29.70 -8.47
N ASN A 19 6.05 -30.72 -9.20
CA ASN A 19 4.93 -30.67 -10.12
C ASN A 19 3.61 -30.50 -9.33
N ARG A 20 3.39 -29.32 -8.74
CA ARG A 20 2.19 -28.98 -7.96
C ARG A 20 0.99 -28.91 -8.90
N LYS A 21 0.26 -30.03 -8.98
CA LYS A 21 -1.03 -30.10 -9.67
C LYS A 21 -2.13 -29.75 -8.68
N TRP A 22 -2.70 -28.56 -8.82
CA TRP A 22 -3.91 -28.18 -8.10
C TRP A 22 -5.02 -29.16 -8.42
N LYS A 23 -5.52 -29.87 -7.42
CA LYS A 23 -6.74 -30.68 -7.51
C LYS A 23 -7.83 -29.95 -6.75
N LYS A 24 -9.00 -29.80 -7.38
CA LYS A 24 -10.18 -29.24 -6.71
C LYS A 24 -10.61 -30.25 -5.65
N GLN A 25 -10.42 -29.90 -4.38
CA GLN A 25 -11.01 -30.63 -3.28
C GLN A 25 -12.48 -30.21 -3.19
N MET A 26 -13.40 -31.18 -3.22
CA MET A 26 -14.80 -30.88 -2.92
C MET A 26 -14.90 -30.66 -1.42
N CYS A 27 -14.98 -29.39 -1.03
CA CYS A 27 -15.48 -29.00 0.28
C CYS A 27 -16.99 -28.90 0.17
N GLU A 28 -17.71 -29.74 0.92
CA GLU A 28 -19.10 -29.46 1.27
C GLU A 28 -19.07 -28.38 2.36
N GLU A 29 -18.93 -27.12 1.93
CA GLU A 29 -19.09 -25.99 2.84
C GLU A 29 -20.57 -25.86 3.18
N THR A 30 -20.97 -26.33 4.36
CA THR A 30 -22.14 -25.79 5.02
C THR A 30 -21.83 -24.34 5.35
N VAL A 31 -22.20 -23.42 4.45
CA VAL A 31 -22.12 -21.99 4.69
C VAL A 31 -22.96 -21.72 5.94
N VAL A 32 -22.30 -21.48 7.06
CA VAL A 32 -22.99 -21.12 8.30
C VAL A 32 -23.66 -19.79 8.04
N GLU A 33 -24.97 -19.74 8.24
CA GLU A 33 -25.74 -18.51 8.06
C GLU A 33 -25.20 -17.43 9.02
N TYR A 34 -24.91 -16.25 8.48
CA TYR A 34 -24.34 -15.15 9.24
C TYR A 34 -25.42 -14.58 10.19
N ASN A 35 -25.31 -14.91 11.47
CA ASN A 35 -26.30 -14.54 12.50
C ASN A 35 -25.85 -13.35 13.37
N ILE A 36 -24.84 -12.60 12.94
CA ILE A 36 -24.29 -11.44 13.67
C ILE A 36 -25.01 -10.18 13.16
N PRO A 37 -25.23 -9.14 14.00
CA PRO A 37 -25.81 -7.89 13.54
C PRO A 37 -25.05 -7.30 12.34
N GLU A 38 -25.79 -6.93 11.30
CA GLU A 38 -25.27 -6.23 10.14
C GLU A 38 -25.33 -4.72 10.39
N GLY A 39 -24.24 -4.01 10.09
CA GLY A 39 -24.20 -2.55 10.22
C GLY A 39 -22.85 -2.02 10.70
N PRO A 40 -22.70 -0.69 10.76
CA PRO A 40 -21.52 -0.06 11.31
C PRO A 40 -21.42 -0.34 12.81
N VAL A 41 -20.18 -0.52 13.29
CA VAL A 41 -19.91 -0.58 14.72
C VAL A 41 -19.97 0.84 15.27
N GLU A 42 -21.18 1.32 15.61
CA GLU A 42 -21.42 2.72 15.99
C GLU A 42 -20.49 3.20 17.12
N ALA A 43 -20.15 2.30 18.06
CA ALA A 43 -19.25 2.58 19.17
C ALA A 43 -17.86 3.09 18.74
N GLU A 44 -17.33 2.61 17.62
CA GLU A 44 -15.99 2.99 17.13
C GLU A 44 -15.97 4.37 16.45
N PHE A 45 -17.14 4.80 15.96
CA PHE A 45 -17.32 6.04 15.20
C PHE A 45 -18.09 7.12 15.96
N ILE A 46 -18.25 6.97 17.28
CA ILE A 46 -18.85 8.00 18.13
C ILE A 46 -18.08 9.31 17.96
N GLY A 47 -18.81 10.37 17.63
CA GLY A 47 -18.27 11.72 17.46
C GLY A 47 -17.73 12.04 16.07
N CYS A 48 -17.69 11.10 15.13
CA CYS A 48 -17.38 11.39 13.73
C CYS A 48 -18.54 12.18 13.09
N GLN A 49 -18.29 13.41 12.63
CA GLN A 49 -19.32 14.27 12.02
C GLN A 49 -19.14 14.40 10.49
N SER A 50 -17.95 14.07 9.99
CA SER A 50 -17.61 14.14 8.57
C SER A 50 -17.04 12.82 8.04
N ALA A 51 -17.07 12.65 6.72
CA ALA A 51 -16.43 11.51 6.06
C ALA A 51 -14.91 11.45 6.33
N VAL A 52 -14.28 12.60 6.54
CA VAL A 52 -12.85 12.69 6.90
C VAL A 52 -12.63 12.10 8.29
N ASP A 53 -13.48 12.40 9.27
CA ASP A 53 -13.36 11.86 10.63
C ASP A 53 -13.48 10.34 10.65
N VAL A 54 -14.43 9.79 9.88
CA VAL A 54 -14.63 8.35 9.73
C VAL A 54 -13.38 7.71 9.11
N PHE A 55 -12.83 8.31 8.07
CA PHE A 55 -11.63 7.82 7.41
C PHE A 55 -10.39 7.86 8.31
N LEU A 56 -10.16 8.97 9.02
CA LEU A 56 -9.06 9.10 9.98
C LEU A 56 -9.20 8.11 11.14
N ARG A 57 -10.42 7.87 11.61
CA ARG A 57 -10.71 6.85 12.62
C ARG A 57 -10.40 5.45 12.12
N LEU A 58 -10.77 5.13 10.89
CA LEU A 58 -10.54 3.82 10.27
C LEU A 58 -9.04 3.51 10.11
N ILE A 59 -8.26 4.48 9.63
CA ILE A 59 -6.80 4.31 9.48
C ILE A 59 -6.14 4.24 10.86
N GLY A 60 -6.50 5.16 11.75
CA GLY A 60 -5.95 5.26 13.09
C GLY A 60 -4.53 5.83 13.16
N ASP A 61 -4.23 6.50 14.27
CA ASP A 61 -2.95 7.18 14.47
C ASP A 61 -1.75 6.24 14.44
N ARG A 62 -1.89 5.04 15.02
CA ARG A 62 -0.82 4.05 15.08
C ARG A 62 -0.32 3.65 13.69
N LEU A 63 -1.23 3.50 12.73
CA LEU A 63 -0.86 3.14 11.37
C LEU A 63 -0.17 4.31 10.66
N LEU A 64 -0.68 5.53 10.82
CA LEU A 64 -0.05 6.73 10.26
C LEU A 64 1.38 6.90 10.79
N ASP A 65 1.56 6.79 12.11
CA ASP A 65 2.87 6.93 12.74
C ASP A 65 3.83 5.84 12.26
N HIS A 66 3.33 4.61 12.09
CA HIS A 66 4.11 3.50 11.56
C HIS A 66 4.55 3.75 10.11
N ILE A 67 3.66 4.27 9.25
CA ILE A 67 3.99 4.60 7.86
C ILE A 67 5.04 5.71 7.81
N VAL A 68 4.89 6.76 8.61
CA VAL A 68 5.85 7.86 8.70
C VAL A 68 7.23 7.33 9.11
N PHE A 69 7.28 6.54 10.18
CA PHE A 69 8.53 5.97 10.68
C PHE A 69 9.23 5.10 9.63
N GLN A 70 8.50 4.19 8.99
CA GLN A 70 9.09 3.28 8.00
C GLN A 70 9.52 4.00 6.72
N SER A 71 8.77 5.02 6.29
CA SER A 71 9.12 5.82 5.11
C SER A 71 10.41 6.59 5.34
N ASN A 72 10.57 7.20 6.52
CA ASN A 72 11.81 7.87 6.91
C ASN A 72 12.98 6.91 7.07
N LEU A 73 12.77 5.77 7.74
CA LEU A 73 13.78 4.73 7.89
C LEU A 73 14.28 4.23 6.53
N TYR A 74 13.35 3.97 5.60
CA TYR A 74 13.69 3.54 4.24
C TYR A 74 14.51 4.60 3.50
N ALA A 75 14.18 5.89 3.64
CA ALA A 75 14.98 6.96 3.05
C ALA A 75 16.41 6.95 3.60
N THR A 76 16.57 6.83 4.93
CA THR A 76 17.88 6.76 5.59
C THR A 76 18.69 5.56 5.10
N GLN A 77 18.07 4.38 4.96
CA GLN A 77 18.71 3.20 4.40
C GLN A 77 19.20 3.39 2.96
N ARG A 78 18.57 4.29 2.21
CA ARG A 78 18.96 4.67 0.84
C ARG A 78 19.93 5.87 0.80
N GLY A 79 20.44 6.30 1.95
CA GLY A 79 21.35 7.44 2.06
C GLY A 79 20.68 8.79 1.79
N LYS A 80 19.36 8.88 1.96
CA LYS A 80 18.57 10.11 1.81
C LYS A 80 17.91 10.49 3.14
N THR A 81 17.60 11.77 3.29
CA THR A 81 16.84 12.28 4.43
C THR A 81 15.49 12.76 3.91
N LEU A 82 14.41 12.03 4.24
CA LEU A 82 13.06 12.39 3.81
C LEU A 82 12.40 13.37 4.79
N ASN A 83 12.59 13.17 6.10
CA ASN A 83 11.95 13.97 7.17
C ASN A 83 10.43 14.10 7.02
N LEU A 84 9.76 13.03 6.58
CA LEU A 84 8.31 12.98 6.40
C LEU A 84 7.60 13.25 7.72
N SER A 85 6.66 14.18 7.72
CA SER A 85 5.73 14.44 8.82
C SER A 85 4.38 13.72 8.61
N LYS A 86 3.59 13.62 9.67
CA LYS A 86 2.25 13.03 9.61
C LYS A 86 1.30 13.87 8.76
N GLU A 87 1.42 15.20 8.86
CA GLU A 87 0.64 16.16 8.08
C GLU A 87 0.95 16.04 6.59
N GLU A 88 2.23 15.88 6.24
CA GLU A 88 2.67 15.65 4.85
C GLU A 88 2.14 14.33 4.30
N LEU A 89 2.14 13.27 5.12
CA LEU A 89 1.54 11.98 4.74
C LEU A 89 0.02 12.12 4.50
N LEU A 90 -0.69 12.84 5.37
CA LEU A 90 -2.13 13.08 5.21
C LEU A 90 -2.42 13.91 3.96
N ALA A 91 -1.62 14.94 3.68
CA ALA A 91 -1.72 15.71 2.44
C ALA A 91 -1.49 14.81 1.21
N PHE A 92 -0.48 13.95 1.24
CA PHE A 92 -0.23 12.99 0.17
C PHE A 92 -1.43 12.06 -0.07
N ILE A 93 -2.03 11.51 1.00
CA ILE A 93 -3.24 10.68 0.90
C ILE A 93 -4.41 11.50 0.33
N GLY A 94 -4.61 12.74 0.78
CA GLY A 94 -5.65 13.64 0.27
C GLY A 94 -5.52 13.90 -1.23
N ILE A 95 -4.31 14.09 -1.73
CA ILE A 95 -4.09 14.23 -3.17
C ILE A 95 -4.41 12.94 -3.92
N ASN A 96 -4.10 11.76 -3.36
CA ASN A 96 -4.51 10.49 -3.96
C ASN A 96 -6.04 10.36 -4.08
N PHE A 97 -6.80 10.80 -3.09
CA PHE A 97 -8.26 10.85 -3.19
C PHE A 97 -8.74 11.82 -4.27
N PHE A 98 -8.12 13.00 -4.35
CA PHE A 98 -8.46 13.97 -5.39
C PHE A 98 -8.21 13.40 -6.80
N MET A 99 -7.04 12.78 -7.02
CA MET A 99 -6.70 12.13 -8.29
C MET A 99 -7.61 10.94 -8.62
N ALA A 100 -8.13 10.24 -7.61
CA ALA A 100 -9.07 9.15 -7.82
C ALA A 100 -10.45 9.64 -8.31
N TYR A 101 -10.91 10.79 -7.79
CA TYR A 101 -12.20 11.37 -8.13
C TYR A 101 -12.16 12.21 -9.41
N HIS A 102 -11.19 13.12 -9.51
CA HIS A 102 -10.98 13.95 -10.68
C HIS A 102 -10.13 13.18 -11.68
N ARG A 103 -10.59 12.94 -12.91
CA ARG A 103 -9.83 12.20 -13.95
C ARG A 103 -9.21 13.14 -14.97
N LEU A 104 -7.88 13.12 -15.08
CA LEU A 104 -7.13 13.79 -16.14
C LEU A 104 -6.51 12.77 -17.11
N PRO A 105 -6.22 13.17 -18.37
CA PRO A 105 -5.66 12.27 -19.39
C PRO A 105 -4.31 11.64 -18.99
N ALA A 106 -3.55 12.31 -18.12
CA ALA A 106 -2.27 11.84 -17.61
C ALA A 106 -2.03 12.32 -16.18
N TRP A 107 -1.38 11.48 -15.37
CA TRP A 107 -1.06 11.79 -13.98
C TRP A 107 -0.15 13.03 -13.82
N LYS A 108 0.68 13.32 -14.83
CA LYS A 108 1.56 14.50 -14.81
C LYS A 108 0.77 15.80 -14.84
N HIS A 109 -0.47 15.78 -15.32
CA HIS A 109 -1.30 16.98 -15.41
C HIS A 109 -1.75 17.48 -14.02
N TYR A 110 -1.81 16.64 -12.99
CA TYR A 110 -2.10 17.11 -11.62
C TYR A 110 -0.99 17.98 -11.03
N TRP A 111 0.22 17.89 -11.59
CA TRP A 111 1.39 18.67 -11.17
C TRP A 111 1.69 19.83 -12.12
N ASN A 112 0.76 20.18 -13.00
CA ASN A 112 0.91 21.29 -13.93
C ASN A 112 -0.07 22.42 -13.56
N THR A 113 0.43 23.64 -13.47
CA THR A 113 -0.32 24.87 -13.14
C THR A 113 -1.01 25.50 -14.37
N SER A 114 -1.17 24.75 -15.47
CA SER A 114 -1.80 25.26 -16.68
C SER A 114 -3.31 25.50 -16.44
N LYS A 115 -3.80 26.69 -16.78
CA LYS A 115 -5.17 27.15 -16.47
C LYS A 115 -6.27 26.29 -17.11
N ASP A 116 -5.96 25.59 -18.19
CA ASP A 116 -6.85 24.70 -18.92
C ASP A 116 -7.14 23.38 -18.18
N LEU A 117 -6.23 22.96 -17.29
CA LEU A 117 -6.35 21.71 -16.54
C LEU A 117 -7.31 21.83 -15.33
N GLY A 118 -7.60 23.06 -14.88
CA GLY A 118 -8.58 23.30 -13.81
C GLY A 118 -8.22 22.69 -12.45
N THR A 119 -6.95 22.34 -12.22
CA THR A 119 -6.49 21.70 -10.99
C THR A 119 -6.12 22.72 -9.91
N PRO A 120 -6.79 22.74 -8.74
CA PRO A 120 -6.47 23.68 -7.66
C PRO A 120 -5.29 23.24 -6.77
N ILE A 121 -4.59 22.14 -7.10
CA ILE A 121 -3.58 21.52 -6.22
C ILE A 121 -2.24 22.26 -6.28
N ALA A 122 -1.85 22.76 -7.45
CA ALA A 122 -0.56 23.42 -7.66
C ALA A 122 -0.81 24.90 -8.01
N ASN A 123 -0.91 25.74 -6.98
CA ASN A 123 -0.90 27.20 -7.09
C ASN A 123 0.45 27.77 -6.64
#